data_AF-A0A352SLE4-F1
#
_entry.id   AF-A0A352SLE4-F1
#
_cell.length_a   1.000
_cell.length_b   1.000
_cell.length_c   1.000
_cell.angle_alpha   90.00
_cell.angle_beta   90.00
_cell.angle_gamma   90.00
#
_symmetry.space_group_name_H-M   'P 1'
#
loop_
_entity.id
_entity.type
_entity.pdbx_description
1 polymer ?
#
loop_
_entity_poly.entity_id
_entity_poly.type
_entity_poly.pdbx_seq_one_letter_code
_entity_poly.pdbx_strand_id
1 'polypeptide(L)' 'QNFAKAFDVTYQTKEGGLEHVWATSWGVSTRLIGGLIMTHSDDQGLVLPPALAPVQIVIVPI' A
#
# COMPACT_ATOMS: atom_id res chain seq x y z
N GLN A 1 -21.42 2.45 5.39
CA GLN A 1 -21.70 3.53 4.43
C GLN A 1 -21.40 4.95 4.98
N ASN A 2 -20.47 5.14 5.92
CA ASN A 2 -20.25 6.45 6.56
C ASN A 2 -19.81 7.53 5.54
N PHE A 3 -18.87 7.20 4.65
CA PHE A 3 -18.42 8.11 3.59
C PHE A 3 -19.54 8.40 2.58
N ALA A 4 -20.24 7.36 2.14
CA ALA A 4 -21.35 7.50 1.20
C ALA A 4 -22.48 8.39 1.73
N LYS A 5 -22.75 8.37 3.04
CA LYS A 5 -23.71 9.28 3.69
C LYS A 5 -23.16 10.71 3.80
N ALA A 6 -21.89 10.85 4.19
CA ALA A 6 -21.25 12.17 4.35
C ALA A 6 -21.14 12.96 3.04
N PHE A 7 -21.04 12.27 1.91
CA PHE A 7 -20.88 12.86 0.57
C PHE A 7 -22.07 12.58 -0.38
N ASP A 8 -23.20 12.10 0.16
CA ASP A 8 -24.43 11.77 -0.57
C ASP A 8 -24.22 10.93 -1.84
N VAL A 9 -23.41 9.88 -1.73
CA VAL A 9 -23.12 8.97 -2.84
C VAL A 9 -24.14 7.83 -2.83
N THR A 10 -25.12 7.91 -3.75
CA THR A 10 -26.21 6.95 -3.89
C THR A 10 -26.29 6.33 -5.29
N TYR A 11 -26.96 5.19 -5.40
CA TYR A 11 -27.31 4.55 -6.67
C TYR A 11 -28.78 4.09 -6.66
N GLN A 12 -29.39 3.96 -7.84
CA GLN A 12 -30.74 3.41 -7.98
C GLN A 12 -30.70 1.88 -7.95
N THR A 13 -31.51 1.27 -7.11
CA THR A 13 -31.64 -0.19 -7.02
C THR A 13 -32.63 -0.73 -8.04
N LYS A 14 -32.65 -2.06 -8.23
CA LYS A 14 -33.59 -2.72 -9.15
C LYS A 14 -35.04 -2.61 -8.71
N GLU A 15 -35.25 -2.43 -7.41
CA GLU A 15 -36.55 -2.22 -6.76
C GLU A 15 -37.03 -0.77 -6.88
N GLY A 16 -36.23 0.11 -7.50
CA GLY A 16 -36.57 1.52 -7.77
C GLY A 16 -36.23 2.49 -6.64
N GLY A 17 -35.62 2.01 -5.55
CA GLY A 17 -35.17 2.86 -4.43
C GLY A 17 -33.77 3.45 -4.66
N LEU A 18 -33.39 4.40 -3.80
CA LEU A 18 -32.00 4.87 -3.71
C LEU A 18 -31.31 4.24 -2.51
N GLU A 19 -30.10 3.74 -2.72
CA GLU A 19 -29.25 3.22 -1.66
C GLU A 19 -27.87 3.86 -1.67
N HIS A 20 -27.25 3.99 -0.50
CA HIS A 20 -25.86 4.45 -0.39
C HIS A 20 -24.88 3.36 -0.81
N VAL A 21 -23.79 3.76 -1.47
CA VAL A 21 -22.74 2.81 -1.88
C VAL A 21 -21.95 2.26 -0.68
N TRP A 22 -21.43 1.04 -0.83
CA TRP A 22 -20.44 0.47 0.07
C TRP A 22 -19.03 0.76 -0.45
N ALA A 23 -18.38 1.77 0.14
CA ALA A 23 -17.02 2.15 -0.22
C ALA A 23 -15.97 1.35 0.57
N THR A 24 -14.84 1.08 -0.07
CA THR A 24 -13.60 0.60 0.57
C THR A 24 -12.53 1.69 0.50
N SER A 25 -11.51 1.60 1.37
CA SER A 25 -10.39 2.53 1.37
C SER A 25 -9.13 1.79 1.81
N TRP A 26 -8.00 2.11 1.18
CA TRP A 26 -6.69 1.53 1.46
C TRP A 26 -5.60 2.57 1.20
N GLY A 27 -4.48 2.48 1.93
CA GLY A 27 -3.35 3.37 1.76
C GLY A 27 -2.05 2.75 2.25
N VAL A 28 -0.98 3.00 1.50
CA VAL A 28 0.41 2.66 1.86
C VAL A 28 1.28 3.90 1.67
N SER A 29 2.42 3.95 2.36
CA SER A 29 3.33 5.10 2.28
C SER A 29 4.79 4.66 2.31
N THR A 30 5.69 5.63 2.19
CA THR A 30 7.15 5.44 2.35
C THR A 30 7.54 4.84 3.70
N ARG A 31 6.64 4.82 4.70
CA ARG A 31 6.81 4.06 5.94
C ARG A 31 7.16 2.58 5.70
N LEU A 32 6.71 1.99 4.59
CA LEU A 32 7.06 0.61 4.24
C LEU A 32 8.57 0.42 4.02
N ILE A 33 9.30 1.46 3.59
CA ILE A 33 10.77 1.42 3.50
C ILE A 33 11.38 1.22 4.90
N GLY A 34 10.87 1.93 5.91
CA GLY A 34 11.28 1.72 7.30
C GLY A 34 11.00 0.30 7.80
N GLY A 35 9.85 -0.26 7.44
CA GLY A 35 9.51 -1.65 7.74
C GLY A 35 10.49 -2.65 7.10
N LEU A 36 10.85 -2.44 5.84
CA LEU A 36 11.85 -3.25 5.13
C LEU A 36 13.20 -3.18 5.84
N ILE A 37 13.66 -1.98 6.19
CA ILE A 37 14.94 -1.78 6.89
C ILE A 37 14.96 -2.54 8.21
N MET A 38 13.96 -2.35 9.08
CA MET A 38 13.92 -2.98 10.40
C MET A 38 13.76 -4.50 10.35
N THR A 39 13.15 -5.02 9.28
CA THR A 39 12.88 -6.47 9.15
C THR A 39 14.10 -7.24 8.65
N HIS A 40 14.91 -6.63 7.79
CA HIS A 40 15.96 -7.37 7.08
C HIS A 40 17.40 -6.97 7.44
N SER A 41 17.63 -5.74 7.92
CA SER A 41 19.00 -5.24 8.18
C SER A 41 19.65 -5.92 9.38
N ASP A 42 20.98 -5.87 9.43
CA ASP A 42 21.80 -6.41 10.50
C ASP A 42 22.91 -5.42 10.93
N ASP A 43 23.85 -5.89 11.77
CA ASP A 43 24.96 -5.06 12.28
C ASP A 43 25.94 -4.59 11.18
N GLN A 44 25.92 -5.21 9.99
CA GLN A 44 26.71 -4.79 8.83
C GLN A 44 25.97 -3.78 7.94
N GLY A 45 24.69 -3.50 8.23
CA GLY A 45 23.90 -2.47 7.59
C GLY A 45 22.69 -3.00 6.82
N LEU A 46 22.38 -2.38 5.69
CA LEU A 46 21.17 -2.66 4.93
C LEU A 46 21.25 -4.01 4.21
N VAL A 47 20.21 -4.82 4.39
CA VAL A 47 19.96 -6.01 3.57
C VAL A 47 18.68 -5.78 2.78
N LEU A 48 18.81 -5.52 1.49
CA LEU A 48 17.67 -5.28 0.61
C LEU A 48 17.19 -6.60 -0.02
N PRO A 49 15.90 -6.95 0.10
CA PRO A 49 15.34 -8.09 -0.62
C PRO A 49 15.63 -8.00 -2.13
N PRO A 50 16.02 -9.09 -2.82
CA PRO A 50 16.42 -9.04 -4.24
C PRO A 50 15.40 -8.41 -5.19
N ALA A 51 14.11 -8.56 -4.92
CA ALA A 51 13.03 -7.99 -5.73
C ALA A 51 12.91 -6.44 -5.62
N LEU A 52 13.54 -5.85 -4.60
CA LEU A 52 13.47 -4.41 -4.30
C LEU A 52 14.85 -3.73 -4.29
N ALA A 53 15.94 -4.50 -4.34
CA ALA A 53 17.29 -3.98 -4.39
C ALA A 53 17.54 -3.23 -5.72
N PRO A 54 17.90 -1.93 -5.69
CA PRO A 54 18.19 -1.18 -6.92
C PRO A 54 19.36 -1.75 -7.73
N VAL A 55 20.31 -2.36 -7.03
CA VAL A 55 21.43 -3.10 -7.61
C VAL A 55 21.44 -4.48 -6.98
N GLN A 56 21.18 -5.50 -7.79
CA GLN A 56 21.16 -6.88 -7.33
C GLN A 56 22.56 -7.50 -7.28
N ILE A 57 23.45 -7.08 -8.19
CA ILE A 57 24.81 -7.59 -8.34
C ILE A 57 25.75 -6.41 -8.61
N VAL A 58 26.83 -6.31 -7.83
CA VAL A 58 27.95 -5.38 -8.03
C VAL A 58 29.20 -6.18 -8.39
N ILE A 59 29.85 -5.84 -9.50
CA ILE A 59 31.14 -6.43 -9.90
C ILE A 59 32.24 -5.43 -9.56
N VAL A 60 33.22 -5.85 -8.76
CA VAL A 60 34.37 -5.02 -8.34
C VAL A 60 35.66 -5.61 -8.94
N PRO A 61 36.29 -4.98 -9.95
CA PRO A 61 37.57 -5.43 -10.49
C PRO A 61 38.72 -5.14 -9.53
N ILE A 62 39.78 -5.96 -9.58
CA ILE A 62 41.01 -5.84 -8.78
C ILE A 62 42.16 -5.43 -9.69
#